data_AF-A0AAX1G162-F1
#
_entry.id   AF-A0AAX1G162-F1
#
_cell.length_a   1.000
_cell.length_b   1.000
_cell.length_c   1.000
_cell.angle_alpha   90.00
_cell.angle_beta   90.00
_cell.angle_gamma   90.00
#
_symmetry.space_group_name_H-M   'P 1'
#
loop_
_entity.id
_entity.type
_entity.pdbx_description
1 polymer ?
#
loop_
_entity_poly.entity_id
_entity_poly.type
_entity_poly.pdbx_seq_one_letter_code
_entity_poly.pdbx_strand_id
1 'polypeptide(L)' 'MRQFLTQAQLEALLSLYSDRDFPKATRKAVRLRLVHGHTYELAEFLTGVSRRNIFKGIQKLKKAHETMLKVYGGDA' A
#
# COMPACT_ATOMS: atom_id res chain seq x y z
N MET A 1 -5.64 -12.37 -1.79
CA MET A 1 -6.11 -10.97 -1.68
C MET A 1 -6.20 -10.45 -3.10
N ARG A 2 -7.35 -9.93 -3.55
CA ARG A 2 -7.48 -9.42 -4.92
C ARG A 2 -6.59 -8.18 -5.05
N GLN A 3 -5.70 -8.17 -6.04
CA GLN A 3 -4.89 -7.01 -6.36
C GLN A 3 -5.84 -5.87 -6.76
N PHE A 4 -5.91 -4.83 -5.94
CA PHE A 4 -6.80 -3.68 -6.16
C PHE A 4 -6.05 -2.43 -6.63
N LEU A 5 -4.72 -2.51 -6.68
CA LEU A 5 -3.85 -1.46 -7.22
C LEU A 5 -2.90 -2.08 -8.23
N THR A 6 -2.77 -1.45 -9.39
CA THR A 6 -1.64 -1.70 -10.29
C THR A 6 -0.36 -1.15 -9.66
N GLN A 7 0.81 -1.59 -10.13
CA GLN A 7 2.10 -1.08 -9.64
C GLN A 7 2.20 0.44 -9.83
N ALA A 8 1.75 0.98 -10.97
CA ALA A 8 1.75 2.41 -11.23
C ALA A 8 0.86 3.19 -10.25
N GLN A 9 -0.35 2.69 -9.97
CA GLN A 9 -1.24 3.31 -8.99
C GLN A 9 -0.66 3.26 -7.58
N LEU A 10 0.00 2.18 -7.21
CA LEU A 10 0.68 2.06 -5.92
C LEU A 10 1.80 3.09 -5.77
N GLU A 11 2.69 3.20 -6.76
CA GLU A 11 3.80 4.16 -6.71
C GLU A 11 3.30 5.61 -6.68
N ALA A 12 2.24 5.93 -7.45
CA ALA A 12 1.61 7.23 -7.41
C ALA A 12 1.00 7.54 -6.03
N LEU A 13 0.31 6.58 -5.39
CA LEU A 13 -0.22 6.80 -4.04
C LEU A 13 0.89 6.94 -3.00
N LEU A 14 1.98 6.19 -3.14
CA LEU A 14 3.12 6.29 -2.23
C LEU A 14 3.85 7.62 -2.38
N SER A 15 3.96 8.19 -3.59
CA SER A 15 4.63 9.48 -3.79
C SER A 15 3.93 10.65 -3.11
N LEU A 16 2.62 10.54 -2.84
CA LEU A 16 1.84 11.54 -2.10
C LEU A 16 2.16 11.58 -0.60
N TYR A 17 2.73 10.52 -0.04
CA TYR A 17 3.07 10.47 1.38
C TYR A 17 4.53 10.84 1.61
N SER A 18 4.79 11.58 2.69
CA SER A 18 6.15 11.83 3.16
C SER A 18 6.82 10.56 3.69
N ASP A 19 8.15 10.55 3.79
CA ASP A 19 8.89 9.46 4.43
C ASP A 19 8.56 9.32 5.92
N ARG A 20 8.13 10.39 6.58
CA ARG A 20 7.67 10.36 7.98
C ARG A 20 6.34 9.61 8.11
N ASP A 21 5.40 9.89 7.20
CA ASP A 21 4.05 9.32 7.25
C ASP A 21 3.98 7.92 6.66
N PHE A 22 4.95 7.56 5.82
CA PHE A 22 5.10 6.24 5.23
C PHE A 22 6.59 5.90 5.08
N PRO A 23 7.22 5.34 6.13
CA PRO A 23 8.64 5.01 6.14
C PRO A 23 9.06 4.04 5.03
N LYS A 24 10.30 4.14 4.58
CA LYS A 24 10.86 3.30 3.50
C LYS A 24 10.67 1.79 3.75
N ALA A 25 10.84 1.34 4.98
CA ALA A 25 10.60 -0.06 5.36
C ALA A 25 9.13 -0.48 5.13
N THR A 26 8.18 0.36 5.54
CA THR A 26 6.74 0.14 5.32
C THR A 26 6.40 0.17 3.83
N ARG A 27 7.00 1.07 3.02
CA ARG A 27 6.85 1.10 1.55
C ARG A 27 7.26 -0.24 0.94
N LYS A 28 8.44 -0.73 1.32
CA LYS A 28 8.96 -2.02 0.87
C LYS A 28 8.00 -3.16 1.26
N ALA A 29 7.56 -3.21 2.51
CA ALA A 29 6.66 -4.25 3.01
C ALA A 29 5.32 -4.28 2.26
N VAL A 30 4.76 -3.11 1.97
CA VAL A 30 3.50 -2.97 1.24
C VAL A 30 3.64 -3.36 -0.23
N ARG A 31 4.75 -3.01 -0.89
CA ARG A 31 5.06 -3.48 -2.25
C ARG A 31 5.14 -5.00 -2.32
N LEU A 32 5.81 -5.63 -1.36
CA LEU A 32 5.88 -7.09 -1.25
C LEU A 32 4.48 -7.73 -1.16
N ARG A 33 3.54 -7.08 -0.46
CA ARG A 33 2.15 -7.57 -0.38
C ARG A 33 1.33 -7.32 -1.64
N LEU A 34 1.35 -6.10 -2.16
CA LEU A 34 0.41 -5.65 -3.19
C LEU A 34 0.88 -5.94 -4.62
N VAL A 35 2.19 -6.00 -4.85
CA VAL A 35 2.79 -6.27 -6.17
C VAL A 35 3.23 -7.73 -6.28
N HIS A 36 3.93 -8.23 -5.27
CA HIS A 36 4.53 -9.58 -5.31
C HIS A 36 3.64 -10.67 -4.68
N GLY A 37 2.52 -10.31 -4.06
CA GLY A 37 1.56 -11.26 -3.50
C GLY A 37 2.04 -12.04 -2.26
N HIS A 38 3.17 -11.65 -1.65
CA HIS A 38 3.72 -12.33 -0.45
C HIS A 38 2.74 -12.35 0.70
N THR A 39 2.88 -13.24 1.69
CA THR A 39 2.05 -13.19 2.92
C THR A 39 2.49 -12.04 3.84
N TYR A 40 1.66 -11.72 4.84
CA TYR A 40 2.02 -10.70 5.83
C TYR A 40 3.23 -11.13 6.66
N GLU A 41 3.31 -12.41 7.00
CA GLU A 41 4.40 -13.05 7.73
C GLU A 41 5.71 -12.93 6.95
N LEU A 42 5.70 -13.23 5.65
CA LEU A 42 6.90 -13.13 4.82
C LEU A 42 7.34 -11.67 4.65
N ALA A 43 6.40 -10.75 4.46
CA ALA A 43 6.71 -9.32 4.37
C ALA A 43 7.27 -8.76 5.69
N GLU A 44 6.74 -9.20 6.84
CA GLU A 44 7.26 -8.88 8.17
C GLU A 44 8.70 -9.40 8.32
N PHE A 45 8.93 -10.67 8.01
CA PHE A 45 10.26 -11.29 8.07
C PHE A 45 11.30 -10.54 7.22
N LEU A 46 10.96 -10.16 5.99
CA LEU A 46 11.89 -9.51 5.05
C LEU A 46 12.15 -8.02 5.34
N THR A 47 11.31 -7.36 6.12
CA THR A 47 11.37 -5.89 6.31
C THR A 47 11.46 -5.44 7.75
N GLY A 48 11.21 -6.33 8.71
CA GLY A 48 11.10 -6.01 10.13
C GLY A 48 9.86 -5.18 10.49
N VAL A 49 8.98 -4.89 9.54
CA VAL A 49 7.75 -4.13 9.79
C VAL A 49 6.68 -5.08 10.30
N SER A 50 6.12 -4.78 11.47
CA SER A 50 5.09 -5.64 12.06
C SER A 50 3.89 -5.83 11.13
N ARG A 51 3.29 -7.03 11.15
CA ARG A 51 2.08 -7.33 10.35
C ARG A 51 0.98 -6.29 10.52
N ARG A 52 0.80 -5.78 11.75
CA ARG A 52 -0.16 -4.73 12.07
C ARG A 52 0.13 -3.43 11.32
N ASN A 53 1.40 -3.02 11.25
CA ASN A 53 1.79 -1.81 10.53
C ASN A 53 1.68 -1.97 9.01
N ILE A 54 2.01 -3.14 8.48
CA ILE A 54 1.79 -3.46 7.06
C ILE A 54 0.29 -3.37 6.73
N PHE A 55 -0.56 -4.00 7.54
CA PHE A 55 -2.02 -3.97 7.37
C PHE A 55 -2.56 -2.53 7.42
N LYS A 56 -2.17 -1.74 8.42
CA LYS A 56 -2.56 -0.32 8.52
C LYS A 56 -2.11 0.48 7.29
N GLY A 57 -0.90 0.24 6.79
CA GLY A 57 -0.39 0.86 5.57
C GLY A 57 -1.25 0.54 4.34
N ILE A 58 -1.62 -0.72 4.17
CA ILE A 58 -2.51 -1.16 3.08
C ILE A 58 -3.90 -0.52 3.21
N GLN A 59 -4.48 -0.49 4.41
CA GLN A 59 -5.79 0.15 4.64
C GLN A 59 -5.76 1.65 4.32
N LYS A 60 -4.67 2.34 4.70
CA LYS A 60 -4.46 3.76 4.38
C LYS A 60 -4.43 3.99 2.87
N LEU A 61 -3.71 3.15 2.12
CA LEU A 61 -3.65 3.23 0.67
C LEU A 61 -4.98 2.88 0.00
N LYS A 62 -5.70 1.86 0.49
CA LYS A 62 -7.02 1.49 0.01
C LYS A 62 -8.00 2.65 0.13
N LYS A 63 -8.06 3.28 1.32
CA LYS A 63 -8.91 4.46 1.56
C LYS A 63 -8.53 5.63 0.64
N ALA A 64 -7.23 5.88 0.44
CA ALA A 64 -6.76 6.92 -0.46
C ALA A 64 -7.19 6.65 -1.91
N HIS A 65 -7.04 5.41 -2.38
CA HIS A 65 -7.47 4.99 -3.71
C HIS A 65 -8.98 5.14 -3.90
N GLU A 66 -9.80 4.67 -2.96
CA GLU A 66 -11.25 4.81 -2.98
C GLU A 66 -11.67 6.28 -2.99
N THR A 67 -10.97 7.14 -2.23
CA THR A 67 -11.23 8.58 -2.23
C THR A 67 -10.89 9.20 -3.59
N MET A 68 -9.77 8.82 -4.20
CA MET A 68 -9.41 9.29 -5.54
C MET A 68 -10.42 8.86 -6.59
N LEU A 69 -10.88 7.61 -6.56
CA LEU A 69 -11.91 7.12 -7.48
C LEU A 69 -13.24 7.85 -7.26
N LYS A 70 -13.63 8.12 -6.01
CA LYS A 70 -14.87 8.86 -5.72
C LYS A 70 -14.83 10.30 -6.24
N VAL A 71 -13.68 10.98 -6.14
CA VAL A 71 -13.56 12.40 -6.51
C VAL A 71 -13.29 12.57 -8.01
N TYR A 72 -12.46 11.69 -8.59
CA TYR A 72 -11.92 11.85 -9.94
C TYR A 72 -12.26 10.70 -10.89
N GLY A 73 -12.81 9.58 -10.38
CA GLY A 73 -13.15 8.43 -11.21
C GLY A 73 -14.29 8.69 -12.18
N GLY A 74 -15.14 9.71 -11.89
CA GLY A 74 -16.39 9.93 -12.59
C GLY A 74 -17.38 8.79 -12.36
N ASP A 75 -18.67 9.08 -12.31
CA ASP A 75 -19.67 8.03 -12.52
C ASP A 75 -19.45 7.51 -13.96
N ALA A 76 -18.75 6.39 -14.10
CA ALA A 76 -18.59 5.69 -15.36
C ALA A 76 -19.87 4.91 -15.71
#